data_AF-A0A2E3C1C3-F1
#
_entry.id   AF-A0A2E3C1C3-F1
#
_cell.length_a   1.000
_cell.length_b   1.000
_cell.length_c   1.000
_cell.angle_alpha   90.00
_cell.angle_beta   90.00
_cell.angle_gamma   90.00
#
_symmetry.space_group_name_H-M   'P 1'
#
loop_
_entity.id
_entity.type
_entity.pdbx_description
1 polymer ?
#
loop_
_entity_poly.entity_id
_entity_poly.type
_entity_poly.pdbx_seq_one_letter_code
_entity_poly.pdbx_strand_id
1 'polypeptide(L)'
;MSFTSLRLEGWRQFNKIDIDFHPRLTIITGANGAGKSTILKILASHFGWNHSLLATPKLNKKGEKSFHNGVFENLISLFHKIANNEARTNIGELVYKDSKSLISLPRKTGINYSLHIPQRISMNGINIDSHRPKPEYQPVTQIQANTADMKLFYRKYFNEYKQSGRGANPIFSLKEALINMAIFGDGNKNLQANAVIQEEFEGFKKILGVCYLIVSALKTLKL
;
A
#
# COMPACT_ATOMS: atom_id res chain seq x y z
N MET A 1 1.59 -8.98 -13.53
CA MET A 1 1.23 -9.82 -12.36
C MET A 1 0.05 -9.16 -11.67
N SER A 2 -1.00 -9.90 -11.37
CA SER A 2 -2.24 -9.38 -10.77
C SER A 2 -2.73 -10.34 -9.69
N PHE A 3 -3.50 -9.80 -8.74
CA PHE A 3 -4.30 -10.62 -7.84
C PHE A 3 -5.40 -11.32 -8.64
N THR A 4 -5.66 -12.58 -8.30
CA THR A 4 -6.73 -13.38 -8.92
C THR A 4 -7.85 -13.62 -7.92
N SER A 5 -7.53 -14.08 -6.71
CA SER A 5 -8.54 -14.23 -5.66
C SER A 5 -7.97 -14.09 -4.25
N LEU A 6 -8.82 -13.69 -3.30
CA LEU A 6 -8.53 -13.60 -1.88
C LEU A 6 -9.59 -14.36 -1.09
N ARG A 7 -9.14 -15.31 -0.28
CA ARG A 7 -9.99 -16.06 0.65
C ARG A 7 -9.54 -15.84 2.07
N LEU A 8 -10.47 -15.52 2.96
CA LEU A 8 -10.24 -15.35 4.38
C LEU A 8 -11.37 -16.02 5.16
N GLU A 9 -11.05 -16.64 6.29
CA GLU A 9 -12.02 -17.33 7.12
C GLU A 9 -11.71 -17.16 8.61
N GLY A 10 -12.77 -17.00 9.41
CA GLY A 10 -12.70 -16.98 10.87
C GLY A 10 -11.75 -15.93 11.45
N TRP A 11 -11.65 -14.74 10.83
CA TRP A 11 -10.70 -13.71 11.24
C TRP A 11 -11.28 -12.29 11.24
N ARG A 12 -11.18 -11.62 12.40
CA ARG A 12 -11.74 -10.29 12.69
C ARG A 12 -13.22 -10.23 12.33
N GLN A 13 -13.63 -9.27 11.50
CA GLN A 13 -15.02 -9.11 11.08
C GLN A 13 -15.45 -10.15 10.02
N PHE A 14 -14.53 -11.03 9.59
CA PHE A 14 -14.76 -11.95 8.50
C PHE A 14 -15.08 -13.35 9.04
N ASN A 15 -16.32 -13.78 8.87
CA ASN A 15 -16.68 -15.18 9.00
C ASN A 15 -16.10 -15.97 7.82
N LYS A 16 -16.49 -15.60 6.59
CA LYS A 16 -15.92 -16.11 5.35
C LYS A 16 -15.95 -15.02 4.29
N ILE A 17 -14.83 -14.85 3.59
CA ILE A 17 -14.70 -13.98 2.43
C ILE A 17 -14.07 -14.79 1.30
N ASP A 18 -14.64 -14.66 0.10
CA ASP A 18 -14.09 -15.14 -1.15
C ASP A 18 -14.28 -14.01 -2.17
N ILE A 19 -13.18 -13.43 -2.63
CA ILE A 19 -13.18 -12.31 -3.58
C ILE A 19 -12.41 -12.76 -4.82
N ASP A 20 -13.07 -12.71 -5.97
CA ASP A 20 -12.42 -12.81 -7.27
C ASP A 20 -12.11 -11.41 -7.79
N PHE A 21 -10.83 -11.13 -8.03
CA PHE A 21 -10.39 -9.84 -8.53
C PHE A 21 -10.54 -9.78 -10.05
N HIS A 22 -11.26 -8.76 -10.51
CA HIS A 22 -11.36 -8.51 -11.93
C HIS A 22 -10.02 -7.91 -12.45
N PRO A 23 -9.52 -8.34 -13.63
CA PRO A 23 -8.21 -7.89 -14.15
C PRO A 23 -8.04 -6.39 -14.35
N ARG A 24 -9.15 -5.63 -14.44
CA ARG A 24 -9.14 -4.19 -14.69
C ARG A 24 -9.51 -3.34 -13.47
N LEU A 25 -10.65 -3.62 -12.85
CA LEU A 25 -11.21 -2.81 -11.77
C LEU A 25 -12.06 -3.69 -10.87
N THR A 26 -11.73 -3.67 -9.58
CA THR A 26 -12.54 -4.29 -8.52
C THR A 26 -12.94 -3.20 -7.54
N ILE A 27 -14.24 -3.04 -7.32
CA ILE A 27 -14.78 -2.05 -6.36
C ILE A 27 -15.21 -2.79 -5.10
N ILE A 28 -14.60 -2.47 -3.96
CA ILE A 28 -14.97 -3.02 -2.66
C ILE A 28 -15.80 -1.98 -1.90
N THR A 29 -17.10 -2.27 -1.74
CA THR A 29 -18.05 -1.43 -1.00
C THR A 29 -18.64 -2.20 0.19
N GLY A 30 -19.28 -1.49 1.10
CA GLY A 30 -19.89 -2.06 2.31
C GLY A 30 -20.00 -1.04 3.43
N ALA A 31 -20.72 -1.40 4.51
CA ALA A 31 -20.91 -0.52 5.66
C ALA A 31 -19.59 -0.12 6.36
N ASN A 32 -19.63 0.95 7.15
CA ASN A 32 -18.49 1.31 8.01
C ASN A 32 -18.21 0.19 9.02
N GLY A 33 -16.93 -0.12 9.24
CA GLY A 33 -16.53 -1.23 10.10
C GLY A 33 -16.62 -2.63 9.46
N ALA A 34 -17.14 -2.77 8.23
CA ALA A 34 -17.24 -4.07 7.54
C ALA A 34 -15.90 -4.71 7.12
N GLY A 35 -14.76 -4.08 7.41
CA GLY A 35 -13.44 -4.64 7.14
C GLY A 35 -12.80 -4.26 5.80
N LYS A 36 -13.40 -3.36 5.01
CA LYS A 36 -12.84 -2.86 3.73
C LYS A 36 -11.36 -2.46 3.83
N SER A 37 -11.03 -1.63 4.83
CA SER A 37 -9.65 -1.20 5.07
C SER A 37 -8.72 -2.34 5.49
N THR A 38 -9.24 -3.41 6.11
CA THR A 38 -8.45 -4.61 6.44
C THR A 38 -8.04 -5.34 5.17
N ILE A 39 -8.96 -5.50 4.20
CA ILE A 39 -8.67 -6.10 2.89
C ILE A 39 -7.63 -5.26 2.14
N LEU A 40 -7.82 -3.93 2.09
CA LEU A 40 -6.87 -3.03 1.46
C LEU A 40 -5.48 -3.10 2.10
N LYS A 41 -5.38 -3.22 3.43
CA LYS A 41 -4.09 -3.40 4.13
C LYS A 41 -3.38 -4.70 3.77
N ILE A 42 -4.12 -5.79 3.55
CA ILE A 42 -3.54 -7.06 3.05
C ILE A 42 -2.92 -6.83 1.67
N LEU A 43 -3.68 -6.24 0.75
CA LEU A 43 -3.23 -6.01 -0.62
C LEU A 43 -2.08 -5.00 -0.67
N ALA A 44 -2.15 -3.92 0.10
CA ALA A 44 -1.13 -2.87 0.18
C ALA A 44 0.27 -3.40 0.53
N SER A 45 0.33 -4.52 1.26
CA SER A 45 1.57 -5.19 1.62
C SER A 45 2.39 -5.70 0.43
N HIS A 46 1.79 -5.86 -0.74
CA HIS A 46 2.44 -6.23 -2.01
C HIS A 46 3.05 -5.03 -2.73
N PHE A 47 2.57 -3.83 -2.43
CA PHE A 47 3.13 -2.54 -2.87
C PHE A 47 4.18 -2.01 -1.87
N GLY A 48 4.64 -2.87 -0.94
CA GLY A 48 5.67 -2.53 0.05
C GLY A 48 5.17 -1.75 1.26
N TRP A 49 3.87 -1.77 1.56
CA TRP A 49 3.31 -1.17 2.77
C TRP A 49 3.19 -2.19 3.90
N ASN A 50 3.99 -2.03 4.96
CA ASN A 50 3.92 -2.92 6.11
C ASN A 50 3.00 -2.31 7.18
N HIS A 51 1.74 -2.71 7.18
CA HIS A 51 0.78 -2.30 8.21
C HIS A 51 0.81 -3.25 9.41
N SER A 52 1.04 -2.69 10.59
CA SER A 52 0.72 -3.39 11.84
C SER A 52 -0.79 -3.30 12.11
N LEU A 53 -1.34 -4.39 12.62
CA LEU A 53 -2.72 -4.52 13.07
C LEU A 53 -2.73 -4.52 14.59
N LEU A 54 -3.81 -3.98 15.15
CA LEU A 54 -4.04 -3.96 16.60
C LEU A 54 -4.77 -5.23 17.03
N ALA A 55 -4.27 -5.84 18.10
CA ALA A 55 -4.91 -6.94 18.80
C ALA A 55 -5.99 -6.44 19.76
N THR A 56 -7.01 -7.26 19.98
CA THR A 56 -8.08 -6.97 20.94
C THR A 56 -7.66 -7.47 22.31
N PRO A 57 -7.62 -6.61 23.35
CA PRO A 57 -7.34 -7.05 24.71
C PRO A 57 -8.51 -7.89 25.22
N LYS A 58 -8.22 -9.05 25.79
CA LYS A 58 -9.16 -9.85 26.59
C LYS A 58 -8.61 -9.98 28.00
N LEU A 59 -9.50 -9.88 28.98
CA LEU A 59 -9.18 -10.17 30.37
C LEU A 59 -9.42 -11.66 30.61
N ASN A 60 -8.39 -12.36 31.08
CA ASN A 60 -8.56 -13.72 31.58
C ASN A 60 -9.27 -13.67 32.94
N LYS A 61 -9.91 -14.79 33.33
CA LYS A 61 -10.62 -14.93 34.63
C LYS A 61 -9.74 -14.64 35.86
N LYS A 62 -8.40 -14.62 35.69
CA LYS A 62 -7.39 -14.27 36.71
C LYS A 62 -6.96 -12.79 36.71
N GLY A 63 -7.59 -11.94 35.91
CA GLY A 63 -7.25 -10.50 35.82
C GLY A 63 -6.08 -10.16 34.87
N GLU A 64 -5.43 -11.17 34.28
CA GLU A 64 -4.34 -10.97 33.33
C GLU A 64 -4.86 -10.51 31.95
N LYS A 65 -4.22 -9.49 31.37
CA LYS A 65 -4.53 -8.99 30.02
C LYS A 65 -3.84 -9.87 28.98
N SER A 66 -4.62 -10.64 28.22
CA SER A 66 -4.15 -11.40 27.06
C SER A 66 -4.60 -10.72 25.76
N PHE A 67 -3.73 -10.68 24.75
CA PHE A 67 -4.04 -10.06 23.46
C PHE A 67 -4.46 -11.10 22.44
N HIS A 68 -5.64 -10.92 21.85
CA HIS A 68 -6.19 -11.84 20.86
C HIS A 68 -6.18 -11.21 19.47
N ASN A 69 -5.79 -11.97 18.46
CA ASN A 69 -5.68 -11.52 17.07
C ASN A 69 -6.99 -11.53 16.28
N GLY A 70 -8.12 -11.68 16.97
CA GLY A 70 -9.45 -11.73 16.38
C GLY A 70 -9.72 -13.02 15.59
N VAL A 71 -8.98 -14.09 15.86
CA VAL A 71 -9.23 -15.40 15.24
C VAL A 71 -10.34 -16.13 15.99
N PHE A 72 -11.30 -16.68 15.26
CA PHE A 72 -12.35 -17.55 15.76
C PHE A 72 -12.05 -18.99 15.34
N GLU A 73 -11.36 -19.75 16.18
CA GLU A 73 -10.87 -21.11 15.86
C GLU A 73 -11.98 -22.11 15.49
N ASN A 74 -13.22 -21.85 15.92
CA ASN A 74 -14.38 -22.67 15.61
C ASN A 74 -14.95 -22.41 14.20
N LEU A 75 -14.63 -21.25 13.62
CA LEU A 75 -15.06 -20.84 12.28
C LEU A 75 -14.00 -21.12 11.21
N ILE A 76 -12.77 -21.48 11.61
CA ILE A 76 -11.72 -21.88 10.67
C ILE A 76 -12.00 -23.30 10.18
N SER A 77 -12.11 -23.47 8.87
CA SER A 77 -12.31 -24.78 8.23
C SER A 77 -11.19 -25.79 8.56
N LEU A 78 -11.54 -27.08 8.51
CA LEU A 78 -10.61 -28.20 8.75
C LEU A 78 -9.38 -28.16 7.82
N PHE A 79 -9.53 -27.66 6.59
CA PHE A 79 -8.42 -27.49 5.63
C PHE A 79 -7.33 -26.53 6.14
N HIS A 80 -7.69 -25.51 6.92
CA HIS A 80 -6.73 -24.58 7.51
C HIS A 80 -6.12 -25.10 8.81
N LYS A 81 -6.77 -26.03 9.53
CA LYS A 81 -6.21 -26.65 10.74
C LYS A 81 -5.01 -27.55 10.47
N ILE A 82 -4.97 -28.20 9.30
CA ILE A 82 -3.88 -29.12 8.90
C ILE A 82 -2.58 -28.36 8.58
N ALA A 83 -2.67 -27.09 8.15
CA ALA A 83 -1.53 -26.23 7.85
C ALA A 83 -1.06 -25.38 9.04
N ASN A 84 -1.64 -25.58 10.23
CA ASN A 84 -1.29 -24.81 11.42
C ASN A 84 -0.02 -25.36 12.07
N ASN A 85 0.98 -24.50 12.20
CA ASN A 85 2.16 -24.76 13.02
C ASN A 85 1.93 -24.23 14.45
N GLU A 86 2.67 -24.75 15.44
CA GLU A 86 2.53 -24.30 16.85
C GLU A 86 2.70 -22.78 17.03
N ALA A 87 3.46 -22.13 16.13
CA ALA A 87 3.71 -20.69 16.17
C ALA A 87 2.67 -19.84 15.41
N ARG A 88 1.96 -20.40 14.43
CA ARG A 88 1.15 -19.62 13.47
C ARG A 88 -0.17 -20.28 13.11
N THR A 89 -1.22 -19.47 13.04
CA THR A 89 -2.55 -19.88 12.57
C THR A 89 -2.78 -19.36 11.16
N ASN A 90 -3.13 -20.25 10.24
CA ASN A 90 -3.53 -19.90 8.88
C ASN A 90 -4.99 -19.41 8.89
N ILE A 91 -5.24 -18.29 8.22
CA ILE A 91 -6.56 -17.63 8.14
C ILE A 91 -7.09 -17.50 6.71
N GLY A 92 -6.32 -17.93 5.71
CA GLY A 92 -6.74 -17.77 4.34
C GLY A 92 -5.62 -17.91 3.32
N GLU A 93 -5.93 -17.52 2.09
CA GLU A 93 -5.02 -17.60 0.96
C GLU A 93 -5.23 -16.43 0.00
N LEU A 94 -4.13 -16.04 -0.63
CA LEU A 94 -4.11 -15.09 -1.72
C LEU A 94 -3.55 -15.77 -2.96
N VAL A 95 -4.33 -15.78 -4.02
CA VAL A 95 -3.96 -16.37 -5.31
C VAL A 95 -3.57 -15.25 -6.25
N TYR A 96 -2.39 -15.40 -6.83
CA TYR A 96 -1.91 -14.59 -7.95
C TYR A 96 -2.07 -15.38 -9.24
N LYS A 97 -1.80 -14.73 -10.37
CA LYS A 97 -1.86 -15.40 -11.68
C LYS A 97 -1.06 -16.71 -11.74
N ASP A 98 0.14 -16.73 -11.16
CA ASP A 98 1.11 -17.82 -11.34
C ASP A 98 1.46 -18.57 -10.03
N SER A 99 0.97 -18.09 -8.88
CA SER A 99 1.29 -18.70 -7.58
C SER A 99 0.24 -18.42 -6.53
N LYS A 100 0.41 -19.04 -5.36
CA LYS A 100 -0.51 -18.95 -4.22
C LYS A 100 0.28 -18.78 -2.93
N SER A 101 -0.15 -17.84 -2.09
CA SER A 101 0.42 -17.60 -0.77
C SER A 101 -0.64 -17.82 0.31
N LEU A 102 -0.25 -18.50 1.40
CA LEU A 102 -1.11 -18.62 2.58
C LEU A 102 -0.99 -17.38 3.46
N ILE A 103 -2.08 -16.93 4.05
CA ILE A 103 -2.09 -15.78 4.96
C ILE A 103 -2.13 -16.31 6.38
N SER A 104 -1.09 -16.05 7.15
CA SER A 104 -0.96 -16.57 8.52
C SER A 104 -0.75 -15.47 9.55
N LEU A 105 -1.17 -15.77 10.77
CA LEU A 105 -1.05 -14.94 11.95
C LEU A 105 -0.16 -15.61 12.99
N PRO A 106 0.65 -14.84 13.73
CA PRO A 106 1.26 -15.35 14.95
C PRO A 106 0.18 -15.75 15.98
N ARG A 107 0.34 -16.90 16.66
CA ARG A 107 -0.59 -17.34 17.74
C ARG A 107 -0.44 -16.51 19.02
N LYS A 108 0.79 -16.14 19.37
CA LYS A 108 1.09 -15.25 20.49
C LYS A 108 1.45 -13.87 19.95
N THR A 109 0.82 -12.84 20.49
CA THR A 109 0.98 -11.45 20.00
C THR A 109 0.97 -10.47 21.13
N GLY A 110 1.72 -9.38 20.95
CA GLY A 110 1.54 -8.17 21.74
C GLY A 110 0.33 -7.35 21.27
N ILE A 111 0.33 -6.07 21.65
CA ILE A 111 -0.69 -5.09 21.23
C ILE A 111 -0.73 -4.95 19.70
N ASN A 112 0.45 -5.03 19.05
CA ASN A 112 0.61 -4.96 17.61
C ASN A 112 1.02 -6.32 17.05
N TYR A 113 0.48 -6.67 15.89
CA TYR A 113 0.89 -7.84 15.12
C TYR A 113 0.88 -7.53 13.62
N SER A 114 1.53 -8.36 12.82
CA SER A 114 1.54 -8.26 11.37
C SER A 114 1.11 -9.58 10.73
N LEU A 115 0.58 -9.49 9.52
CA LEU A 115 0.26 -10.66 8.70
C LEU A 115 1.54 -11.24 8.10
N HIS A 116 1.68 -12.55 8.18
CA HIS A 116 2.75 -13.26 7.49
C HIS A 116 2.20 -13.91 6.23
N ILE A 117 2.74 -13.47 5.09
CA ILE A 117 2.40 -13.96 3.75
C ILE A 117 3.72 -14.46 3.14
N PRO A 118 4.01 -15.78 3.16
CA PRO A 118 5.23 -16.33 2.59
C PRO A 118 5.18 -16.21 1.07
N GLN A 119 6.36 -16.09 0.45
CA GLN A 119 6.52 -15.97 -1.01
C GLN A 119 5.68 -14.83 -1.61
N ARG A 120 5.55 -13.73 -0.88
CA ARG A 120 4.85 -12.53 -1.35
C ARG A 120 5.49 -12.01 -2.63
N ILE A 121 4.69 -11.84 -3.67
CA ILE A 121 5.13 -11.23 -4.93
C ILE A 121 5.07 -9.71 -4.79
N SER A 122 6.17 -9.02 -5.13
CA SER A 122 6.15 -7.57 -5.27
C SER A 122 5.41 -7.19 -6.54
N MET A 123 4.40 -6.32 -6.40
CA MET A 123 3.62 -5.84 -7.53
C MET A 123 3.89 -4.37 -7.79
N ASN A 124 3.86 -3.97 -9.05
CA ASN A 124 3.85 -2.57 -9.43
C ASN A 124 2.48 -1.99 -9.08
N GLY A 125 2.46 -0.97 -8.23
CA GLY A 125 1.23 -0.29 -7.84
C GLY A 125 1.45 0.65 -6.67
N ILE A 126 0.43 1.46 -6.40
CA ILE A 126 0.43 2.43 -5.30
C ILE A 126 -0.80 2.19 -4.42
N ASN A 127 -0.59 2.18 -3.11
CA ASN A 127 -1.68 2.28 -2.15
C ASN A 127 -2.00 3.76 -1.92
N ILE A 128 -3.25 4.15 -2.13
CA ILE A 128 -3.72 5.51 -1.88
C ILE A 128 -4.58 5.47 -0.62
N ASP A 129 -3.99 5.90 0.49
CA ASP A 129 -4.70 5.95 1.76
C ASP A 129 -5.77 7.06 1.77
N SER A 130 -6.86 6.80 2.49
CA SER A 130 -7.92 7.79 2.70
C SER A 130 -7.45 8.97 3.54
N HIS A 131 -6.56 8.72 4.50
CA HIS A 131 -5.94 9.77 5.32
C HIS A 131 -4.58 10.13 4.72
N ARG A 132 -4.56 11.17 3.90
CA ARG A 132 -3.33 11.69 3.31
C ARG A 132 -2.71 12.72 4.25
N PRO A 133 -1.38 12.78 4.36
CA PRO A 133 -0.74 13.89 5.06
C PRO A 133 -1.16 15.20 4.45
N LYS A 134 -1.35 16.22 5.28
CA LYS A 134 -1.63 17.57 4.79
C LYS A 134 -0.40 18.07 4.03
N PRO A 135 -0.60 18.65 2.83
CA PRO A 135 0.47 19.35 2.13
C PRO A 135 1.05 20.48 2.99
N GLU A 136 2.33 20.36 3.37
CA GLU A 136 3.07 21.47 3.95
C GLU A 136 4.01 22.03 2.90
N TYR A 137 3.82 23.31 2.54
CA TYR A 137 4.71 23.96 1.60
C TYR A 137 6.07 24.19 2.26
N GLN A 138 7.12 23.73 1.59
CA GLN A 138 8.50 23.99 1.98
C GLN A 138 9.29 24.51 0.76
N PRO A 139 10.06 25.59 0.90
CA PRO A 139 10.93 26.08 -0.17
C PRO A 139 12.08 25.09 -0.40
N VAL A 140 12.41 24.83 -1.66
CA VAL A 140 13.60 24.04 -2.04
C VAL A 140 14.79 24.98 -2.00
N THR A 141 15.64 24.84 -0.98
CA THR A 141 16.81 25.72 -0.75
C THR A 141 18.08 25.18 -1.40
N GLN A 142 18.16 23.87 -1.65
CA GLN A 142 19.29 23.20 -2.24
C GLN A 142 18.82 22.21 -3.30
N ILE A 143 19.55 22.15 -4.40
CA ILE A 143 19.31 21.22 -5.51
C ILE A 143 20.55 20.33 -5.58
N GLN A 144 20.38 19.03 -5.39
CA GLN A 144 21.48 18.10 -5.50
C GLN A 144 21.88 17.98 -6.97
N ALA A 145 23.16 18.18 -7.28
CA ALA A 145 23.68 18.08 -8.65
C ALA A 145 23.74 16.63 -9.18
N ASN A 146 23.16 15.68 -8.46
CA ASN A 146 23.12 14.29 -8.87
C ASN A 146 22.10 14.16 -10.01
N THR A 147 22.52 13.60 -11.14
CA THR A 147 21.68 13.18 -12.27
C THR A 147 20.83 11.95 -11.93
N ALA A 148 20.30 11.93 -10.71
CA ALA A 148 19.69 10.79 -10.09
C ALA A 148 18.57 10.21 -10.98
N ASP A 149 18.70 8.91 -11.24
CA ASP A 149 17.67 8.06 -11.85
C ASP A 149 16.30 8.40 -11.24
N MET A 150 15.30 8.65 -12.09
CA MET A 150 13.92 8.95 -11.67
C MET A 150 13.36 7.90 -10.70
N LYS A 151 13.83 6.65 -10.79
CA LYS A 151 13.50 5.60 -9.82
C LYS A 151 13.93 5.96 -8.40
N LEU A 152 15.05 6.66 -8.23
CA LEU A 152 15.52 7.12 -6.91
C LEU A 152 14.58 8.18 -6.35
N PHE A 153 14.19 9.19 -7.14
CA PHE A 153 13.24 10.22 -6.73
C PHE A 153 11.87 9.61 -6.40
N TYR A 154 11.38 8.69 -7.24
CA TYR A 154 10.14 7.97 -6.98
C TYR A 154 10.21 7.17 -5.67
N ARG A 155 11.31 6.46 -5.41
CA ARG A 155 11.52 5.72 -4.15
C ARG A 155 11.58 6.65 -2.95
N LYS A 156 12.27 7.80 -3.05
CA LYS A 156 12.34 8.81 -2.00
C LYS A 156 10.94 9.33 -1.66
N TYR A 157 10.21 9.80 -2.67
CA TYR A 157 8.82 10.23 -2.54
C TYR A 157 7.95 9.17 -1.88
N PHE A 158 8.02 7.93 -2.37
CA PHE A 158 7.18 6.84 -1.88
C PHE A 158 7.51 6.45 -0.44
N ASN A 159 8.79 6.46 -0.07
CA ASN A 159 9.23 6.18 1.29
C ASN A 159 8.82 7.29 2.27
N GLU A 160 8.85 8.55 1.85
CA GLU A 160 8.33 9.66 2.64
C GLU A 160 6.82 9.60 2.79
N TYR A 161 6.11 9.23 1.71
CA TYR A 161 4.67 9.06 1.74
C TYR A 161 4.24 7.96 2.71
N LYS A 162 4.99 6.85 2.77
CA LYS A 162 4.80 5.79 3.79
C LYS A 162 5.06 6.25 5.22
N GLN A 163 5.99 7.18 5.41
CA GLN A 163 6.38 7.72 6.72
C GLN A 163 5.58 8.98 7.09
N SER A 164 4.59 9.33 6.28
CA SER A 164 3.84 10.56 6.45
C SER A 164 3.17 10.64 7.82
N GLY A 165 3.37 11.77 8.51
CA GLY A 165 3.03 11.95 9.93
C GLY A 165 4.20 11.82 10.92
N ARG A 166 5.41 11.43 10.47
CA ARG A 166 6.66 11.46 11.26
C ARG A 166 7.63 12.56 10.84
N GLY A 167 7.12 13.68 10.34
CA GLY A 167 7.93 14.80 9.82
C GLY A 167 8.42 14.64 8.38
N ALA A 168 7.99 13.58 7.67
CA ALA A 168 8.26 13.43 6.25
C ALA A 168 7.38 14.38 5.42
N ASN A 169 7.96 15.03 4.40
CA ASN A 169 7.25 15.91 3.47
C ASN A 169 7.36 15.40 2.02
N PRO A 170 6.48 14.46 1.62
CA PRO A 170 6.51 13.88 0.28
C PRO A 170 6.41 14.93 -0.83
N ILE A 171 5.71 16.04 -0.57
CA ILE A 171 5.50 17.10 -1.56
C ILE A 171 6.79 17.87 -1.80
N PHE A 172 7.59 18.08 -0.76
CA PHE A 172 8.93 18.64 -0.90
C PHE A 172 9.80 17.76 -1.81
N SER A 173 9.84 16.44 -1.57
CA SER A 173 10.60 15.52 -2.43
C SER A 173 10.10 15.46 -3.87
N LEU A 174 8.78 15.52 -4.08
CA LEU A 174 8.22 15.60 -5.42
C LEU A 174 8.64 16.90 -6.12
N LYS A 175 8.59 18.03 -5.41
CA LYS A 175 8.98 19.34 -5.95
C LYS A 175 10.46 19.37 -6.30
N GLU A 176 11.33 18.86 -5.43
CA GLU A 176 12.77 18.71 -5.68
C GLU A 176 13.03 17.87 -6.92
N ALA A 177 12.33 16.73 -7.08
CA ALA A 177 12.44 15.87 -8.25
C ALA A 177 12.04 16.60 -9.55
N LEU A 178 10.92 17.34 -9.54
CA LEU A 178 10.44 18.09 -10.70
C LEU A 178 11.40 19.21 -11.12
N ILE A 179 11.98 19.93 -10.15
CA ILE A 179 12.99 20.96 -10.43
C ILE A 179 14.25 20.32 -11.02
N ASN A 180 14.73 19.21 -10.47
CA ASN A 180 15.87 18.47 -11.00
C ASN A 180 15.62 17.98 -12.43
N MET A 181 14.44 17.42 -12.70
CA MET A 181 14.06 16.96 -14.03
C MET A 181 14.05 18.10 -15.04
N ALA A 182 13.55 19.28 -14.66
CA ALA A 182 13.55 20.45 -15.54
C ALA A 182 14.98 20.95 -15.84
N ILE A 183 15.86 20.99 -14.84
CA ILE A 183 17.23 21.49 -14.99
C ILE A 183 18.09 20.54 -15.82
N PHE A 184 18.05 19.23 -15.52
CA PHE A 184 18.91 18.24 -16.15
C PHE A 184 18.31 17.60 -17.41
N GLY A 185 16.99 17.64 -17.57
CA GLY A 185 16.31 17.17 -18.77
C GLY A 185 16.60 18.09 -19.96
N ASP A 186 16.25 19.37 -19.85
CA ASP A 186 16.42 20.34 -20.95
C ASP A 186 17.88 20.85 -21.05
N GLY A 187 18.66 20.75 -19.97
CA GLY A 187 20.00 21.30 -19.89
C GLY A 187 20.03 22.83 -19.98
N ASN A 188 21.21 23.43 -20.10
CA ASN A 188 21.38 24.84 -20.42
C ASN A 188 22.76 25.08 -21.08
N LYS A 189 23.13 26.35 -21.33
CA LYS A 189 24.43 26.70 -21.93
C LYS A 189 25.65 26.10 -21.21
N ASN A 190 25.52 25.82 -19.90
CA ASN A 190 26.57 25.33 -19.03
C ASN A 190 26.31 23.90 -18.51
N LEU A 191 25.17 23.28 -18.83
CA LEU A 191 24.77 21.96 -18.35
C LEU A 191 24.32 21.10 -19.53
N GLN A 192 24.98 19.95 -19.71
CA GLN A 192 24.60 19.00 -20.74
C GLN A 192 23.23 18.39 -20.41
N ALA A 193 22.32 18.44 -21.39
CA ALA A 193 21.00 17.84 -21.30
C ALA A 193 21.09 16.31 -21.19
N ASN A 194 20.17 15.71 -20.44
CA ASN A 194 20.01 14.27 -20.32
C ASN A 194 18.69 13.85 -20.99
N ALA A 195 18.81 13.25 -22.19
CA ALA A 195 17.67 12.82 -23.00
C ALA A 195 16.73 11.83 -22.26
N VAL A 196 17.27 10.97 -21.39
CA VAL A 196 16.46 10.02 -20.61
C VAL A 196 15.56 10.75 -19.63
N ILE A 197 16.13 11.71 -18.89
CA ILE A 197 15.39 12.52 -17.92
C ILE A 197 14.35 13.38 -18.64
N GLN A 198 14.71 13.92 -19.81
CA GLN A 198 13.79 14.71 -20.63
C GLN A 198 12.59 13.88 -21.09
N GLU A 199 12.81 12.67 -21.60
CA GLU A 199 11.74 11.77 -22.03
C GLU A 199 10.79 11.41 -20.87
N GLU A 200 11.35 11.07 -19.70
CA GLU A 200 10.56 10.77 -18.50
C GLU A 200 9.76 11.98 -18.01
N PHE A 201 10.35 13.18 -18.06
CA PHE A 201 9.68 14.42 -17.66
C PHE A 201 8.55 14.79 -18.61
N GLU A 202 8.76 14.68 -19.92
CA GLU A 202 7.69 14.88 -20.92
C GLU A 202 6.58 13.84 -20.78
N GLY A 203 6.93 12.57 -20.55
CA GLY A 203 5.98 11.51 -20.24
C GLY A 203 5.12 11.84 -19.03
N PHE A 204 5.74 12.34 -17.96
CA PHE A 204 5.04 12.81 -16.76
C PHE A 204 4.09 13.98 -17.08
N LYS A 205 4.54 15.02 -17.77
CA LYS A 205 3.71 16.19 -18.16
C LYS A 205 2.51 15.76 -19.00
N LYS A 206 2.71 14.85 -19.95
CA LYS A 206 1.63 14.31 -20.79
C LYS A 206 0.54 13.62 -19.96
N ILE A 207 0.94 12.75 -19.03
CA ILE A 207 0.00 12.07 -18.13
C ILE A 207 -0.74 13.08 -17.24
N LEU A 208 -0.03 14.06 -16.70
CA LEU A 208 -0.63 15.11 -15.87
C LEU A 208 -1.66 15.94 -16.65
N GLY A 209 -1.37 16.26 -17.91
CA GLY A 209 -2.29 16.96 -18.81
C GLY A 209 -3.59 16.18 -19.03
N VAL A 210 -3.51 14.86 -19.25
CA VAL A 210 -4.70 14.00 -19.36
C VAL A 210 -5.54 14.03 -18.08
N CYS A 211 -4.90 13.89 -16.92
CA CYS A 211 -5.59 13.96 -15.63
C CYS A 211 -6.27 15.32 -15.41
N TYR A 212 -5.61 16.42 -15.78
CA TYR A 212 -6.17 17.76 -15.66
C TYR A 212 -7.40 17.95 -16.56
N LEU A 213 -7.34 17.48 -17.80
CA LEU A 213 -8.48 17.52 -18.72
C LEU A 213 -9.69 16.75 -18.18
N ILE A 214 -9.47 15.55 -17.62
CA ILE A 214 -10.54 14.75 -16.99
C ILE A 214 -11.17 15.52 -15.81
N VAL A 215 -10.35 16.09 -14.92
CA VAL A 215 -10.85 16.86 -13.76
C VAL A 215 -11.59 18.11 -14.21
N SER A 216 -11.09 18.80 -15.24
CA SER A 216 -11.74 19.98 -15.81
C SER A 216 -13.11 19.62 -16.41
N ALA A 217 -13.17 18.53 -17.18
CA ALA A 217 -14.42 18.01 -17.75
C ALA A 217 -15.43 17.60 -16.67
N LEU A 218 -14.97 16.96 -15.59
CA LEU A 218 -15.83 16.59 -14.46
C LEU A 218 -16.34 17.83 -13.68
N LYS A 219 -15.58 18.93 -13.64
CA LYS A 219 -16.03 20.18 -13.03
C LYS A 219 -17.06 20.91 -13.87
N THR A 220 -16.98 20.84 -15.20
CA THR A 220 -17.99 21.41 -16.11
C THR A 220 -19.24 20.54 -16.21
N LEU A 221 -19.15 19.24 -15.93
CA LEU A 221 -20.28 18.31 -15.81
C LEU A 221 -21.04 18.37 -14.47
N LYS A 222 -20.86 19.43 -13.66
CA LYS A 222 -21.72 19.68 -12.50
C LYS A 222 -23.17 19.92 -12.97
N LEU A 223 -23.97 18.85 -12.93
CA LEU A 223 -25.41 18.87 -12.67
C LEU A 223 -25.66 19.31 -11.22
#